data_AF-A0A6N1MTC8-F1
#
_entry.id   AF-A0A6N1MTC8-F1
#
_cell.length_a   1.000
_cell.length_b   1.000
_cell.length_c   1.000
_cell.angle_alpha   90.00
_cell.angle_beta   90.00
_cell.angle_gamma   90.00
#
_symmetry.space_group_name_H-M   'P 1'
#
loop_
_entity.id
_entity.type
_entity.pdbx_description
1 polymer ?
#
loop_
_entity_poly.entity_id
_entity_poly.type
_entity_poly.pdbx_seq_one_letter_code
_entity_poly.pdbx_strand_id
1 'polypeptide(L)'
;MADQVITFTQEGEFQAYYAACAWCKENGYSHGSMQARAPIGLLKGNWDIAKWRNLSAEERKQLDGTITCIETFREAPIHVVIKGERL
;
A
#
# COMPACT_ATOMS: atom_id res chain seq x y z
N MET A 1 -3.19 10.52 15.03
CA MET A 1 -2.51 11.58 14.23
C MET A 1 -3.11 11.60 12.83
N ALA A 2 -2.81 12.61 12.00
CA ALA A 2 -3.23 12.60 10.59
C ALA A 2 -2.49 11.48 9.83
N ASP A 3 -3.13 10.95 8.79
CA ASP A 3 -2.50 9.96 7.92
C ASP A 3 -1.34 10.59 7.14
N GLN A 4 -0.26 9.84 6.98
CA GLN A 4 0.89 10.26 6.16
C GLN A 4 0.74 9.68 4.76
N VAL A 5 0.96 10.51 3.74
CA VAL A 5 0.92 10.09 2.33
C VAL A 5 2.28 10.30 1.68
N ILE A 6 2.81 9.24 1.07
CA ILE A 6 4.04 9.25 0.29
C ILE A 6 3.66 8.93 -1.16
N THR A 7 4.09 9.79 -2.10
CA THR A 7 3.71 9.69 -3.52
C THR A 7 4.91 9.33 -4.38
N PHE A 8 4.70 8.39 -5.30
CA PHE A 8 5.68 7.89 -6.25
C PHE A 8 5.20 8.15 -7.68
N THR A 9 6.08 8.72 -8.51
CA THR A 9 5.75 9.17 -9.88
C THR A 9 6.79 8.71 -10.91
N GLN A 10 7.52 7.62 -10.63
CA GLN A 10 8.50 7.08 -11.57
C GLN A 10 7.81 6.64 -12.87
N GLU A 11 8.34 7.08 -14.00
CA GLU A 11 7.83 6.78 -15.33
C GLU A 11 8.15 5.34 -15.76
N GLY A 12 7.29 4.77 -16.61
CA GLY A 12 7.41 3.40 -17.12
C GLY A 12 6.48 2.42 -16.43
N GLU A 13 6.20 1.30 -17.12
CA GLU A 13 5.20 0.34 -16.65
C GLU A 13 5.60 -0.24 -15.27
N PHE A 14 4.70 -0.05 -14.30
CA PHE A 14 4.81 -0.43 -12.89
C PHE A 14 5.97 0.21 -12.12
N GLN A 15 6.71 1.15 -12.67
CA GLN A 15 7.91 1.70 -12.00
C GLN A 15 7.57 2.42 -10.69
N ALA A 16 6.54 3.27 -10.70
CA ALA A 16 6.05 3.90 -9.47
C ALA A 16 5.54 2.87 -8.43
N TYR A 17 4.94 1.76 -8.88
CA TYR A 17 4.50 0.68 -7.99
C TYR A 17 5.69 -0.06 -7.35
N TYR A 18 6.71 -0.40 -8.13
CA TYR A 18 7.90 -1.05 -7.61
C TYR A 18 8.67 -0.14 -6.64
N ALA A 19 8.75 1.16 -6.93
CA ALA A 19 9.33 2.14 -6.01
C ALA A 19 8.56 2.20 -4.69
N ALA A 20 7.21 2.19 -4.73
CA ALA A 20 6.38 2.14 -3.53
C ALA A 20 6.58 0.86 -2.72
N CYS A 21 6.67 -0.31 -3.37
CA CYS A 21 6.95 -1.59 -2.71
C CYS A 21 8.34 -1.63 -2.08
N ALA A 22 9.36 -1.11 -2.77
CA ALA A 22 10.72 -1.00 -2.24
C ALA A 22 10.74 -0.14 -0.98
N TRP A 23 10.12 1.05 -1.03
CA TRP A 23 9.99 1.92 0.13
C TRP A 23 9.29 1.23 1.31
N CYS A 24 8.21 0.48 1.05
CA CYS A 24 7.53 -0.28 2.12
C CYS A 24 8.49 -1.24 2.81
N LYS A 25 9.24 -2.03 2.02
CA LYS A 25 10.22 -2.99 2.55
C LYS A 25 11.34 -2.31 3.31
N GLU A 26 11.93 -1.25 2.77
CA GLU A 26 13.01 -0.47 3.42
C GLU A 26 12.55 0.16 4.74
N ASN A 27 11.26 0.51 4.84
CA ASN A 27 10.65 1.03 6.04
C ASN A 27 10.01 -0.05 6.92
N GLY A 28 10.26 -1.34 6.67
CA GLY A 28 9.83 -2.44 7.52
C GLY A 28 8.33 -2.75 7.48
N TYR A 29 7.67 -2.45 6.37
CA TYR A 29 6.28 -2.85 6.11
C TYR A 29 6.23 -4.05 5.16
N SER A 30 5.41 -5.04 5.53
CA SER A 30 4.92 -6.06 4.62
C SER A 30 3.74 -5.49 3.82
N HIS A 31 3.61 -5.92 2.56
CA HIS A 31 2.52 -5.50 1.69
C HIS A 31 1.83 -6.71 1.06
N GLY A 32 0.52 -6.60 0.85
CA GLY A 32 -0.23 -7.62 0.12
C GLY A 32 0.11 -7.67 -1.38
N SER A 33 -0.61 -8.54 -2.09
CA SER A 33 -0.51 -8.64 -3.54
C SER A 33 -1.39 -7.61 -4.26
N MET A 34 -0.89 -7.09 -5.40
CA MET A 34 -1.66 -6.23 -6.31
C MET A 34 -2.93 -6.94 -6.82
N GLN A 35 -4.00 -6.16 -6.97
CA GLN A 35 -5.26 -6.60 -7.57
C GLN A 35 -5.94 -5.47 -8.35
N ALA A 36 -5.57 -5.33 -9.63
CA ALA A 36 -6.08 -4.25 -10.48
C ALA A 36 -6.00 -2.90 -9.74
N ARG A 37 -7.11 -2.14 -9.64
CA ARG A 37 -7.17 -0.82 -8.98
C ARG A 37 -7.51 -0.89 -7.48
N ALA A 38 -7.66 -2.09 -6.90
CA ALA A 38 -7.98 -2.21 -5.49
C ALA A 38 -6.77 -1.81 -4.61
N PRO A 39 -7.01 -1.26 -3.40
CA PRO A 39 -5.93 -0.99 -2.44
C PRO A 39 -5.13 -2.26 -2.11
N ILE A 40 -3.87 -2.09 -1.73
CA ILE A 40 -3.02 -3.16 -1.21
C ILE A 40 -2.80 -2.88 0.27
N GLY A 41 -3.05 -3.85 1.15
CA GLY A 41 -2.87 -3.66 2.58
C GLY A 41 -1.40 -3.63 3.00
N LEU A 42 -1.10 -2.83 4.02
CA LEU A 42 0.22 -2.74 4.67
C LEU A 42 0.12 -3.09 6.16
N LEU A 43 1.11 -3.83 6.67
CA LEU A 43 1.33 -4.07 8.10
C LEU A 43 2.82 -3.93 8.42
N LYS A 44 3.16 -3.31 9.55
CA LYS A 44 4.53 -3.19 10.03
C LYS A 44 5.04 -4.55 10.51
N GLY A 45 6.27 -4.89 10.14
CA GLY A 45 6.90 -6.17 10.49
C GLY A 45 6.77 -7.21 9.37
N ASN A 46 6.89 -8.49 9.74
CA ASN A 46 6.92 -9.61 8.82
C ASN A 46 5.56 -10.33 8.79
N TRP A 47 4.78 -10.11 7.73
CA TRP A 47 3.42 -10.61 7.59
C TRP A 47 3.12 -11.09 6.18
N ASP A 48 2.35 -12.16 6.07
CA ASP A 48 1.66 -12.53 4.84
C ASP A 48 0.27 -11.88 4.82
N ILE A 49 0.02 -11.01 3.84
CA ILE A 49 -1.22 -10.25 3.73
C ILE A 49 -2.01 -10.73 2.50
N ALA A 50 -3.25 -11.18 2.71
CA ALA A 50 -4.12 -11.60 1.64
C ALA A 50 -4.46 -10.45 0.67
N LYS A 51 -4.89 -10.79 -0.55
CA LYS A 51 -5.41 -9.80 -1.52
C LYS A 51 -6.60 -9.06 -0.94
N TRP A 52 -6.78 -7.80 -1.34
CA TRP A 52 -7.83 -6.93 -0.82
C TRP A 52 -9.24 -7.54 -0.82
N ARG A 53 -9.63 -8.21 -1.91
CA ARG A 53 -10.96 -8.84 -2.01
C ARG A 53 -11.18 -10.00 -1.03
N ASN A 54 -10.09 -10.56 -0.48
CA ASN A 54 -10.13 -11.66 0.49
C ASN A 54 -10.07 -11.17 1.94
N LEU A 55 -9.70 -9.91 2.18
CA LEU A 55 -9.71 -9.33 3.52
C LEU A 55 -11.14 -8.92 3.91
N SER A 56 -11.57 -9.35 5.09
CA SER A 56 -12.78 -8.89 5.76
C SER A 56 -12.69 -7.41 6.13
N ALA A 57 -13.83 -6.81 6.49
CA ALA A 57 -13.85 -5.44 6.98
C ALA A 57 -13.05 -5.25 8.27
N GLU A 58 -12.97 -6.28 9.11
CA GLU A 58 -12.21 -6.24 10.36
C GLU A 58 -10.70 -6.32 10.11
N GLU A 59 -10.24 -7.22 9.24
CA GLU A 59 -8.83 -7.29 8.85
C GLU A 59 -8.35 -5.99 8.19
N ARG A 60 -9.17 -5.36 7.34
CA ARG A 60 -8.83 -4.06 6.74
C ARG A 60 -8.67 -2.93 7.78
N LYS A 61 -9.37 -3.01 8.91
CA LYS A 61 -9.22 -2.03 10.01
C LYS A 61 -7.88 -2.20 10.71
N GLN A 62 -7.39 -3.44 10.83
CA GLN A 62 -6.13 -3.78 11.50
C GLN A 62 -4.89 -3.40 10.69
N LEU A 63 -5.01 -3.17 9.37
CA LEU A 63 -3.90 -2.71 8.53
C LEU A 63 -3.32 -1.38 9.05
N ASP A 64 -2.00 -1.23 9.00
CA ASP A 64 -1.29 0.00 9.35
C ASP A 64 -1.29 1.03 8.20
N GLY A 65 -1.70 0.60 7.01
CA GLY A 65 -1.71 1.46 5.84
C GLY A 65 -2.20 0.76 4.58
N THR A 66 -2.11 1.48 3.47
CA THR A 66 -2.42 0.96 2.14
C THR A 66 -1.51 1.52 1.06
N ILE A 67 -1.32 0.76 -0.01
CA ILE A 67 -0.85 1.28 -1.30
C ILE A 67 -2.07 1.46 -2.21
N THR A 68 -2.23 2.64 -2.80
CA THR A 68 -3.35 2.98 -3.68
C THR A 68 -2.88 3.69 -4.95
N CYS A 69 -3.75 3.71 -5.96
CA CYS A 69 -3.61 4.48 -7.18
C CYS A 69 -4.97 5.10 -7.53
N ILE A 70 -5.00 6.23 -8.22
CA ILE A 70 -6.25 6.83 -8.69
C ILE A 70 -6.78 6.07 -9.92
N GLU A 71 -5.90 5.76 -10.89
CA GLU A 71 -6.30 5.19 -12.17
C GLU A 71 -5.75 3.78 -12.40
N THR A 72 -4.45 3.55 -12.24
CA THR A 72 -3.83 2.25 -12.53
C THR A 72 -2.49 2.13 -11.83
N PHE A 73 -2.12 0.92 -11.42
CA PHE A 73 -0.78 0.68 -10.89
C PHE A 73 0.32 0.61 -11.97
N ARG A 74 -0.05 0.63 -13.26
CA ARG A 74 0.89 0.55 -14.38
C ARG A 74 1.61 1.87 -14.63
N GLU A 75 0.87 2.96 -14.70
CA GLU A 75 1.42 4.22 -15.24
C GLU A 75 0.99 5.45 -14.42
N ALA A 76 0.06 5.29 -13.47
CA ALA A 76 -0.39 6.41 -12.64
C ALA A 76 0.48 6.54 -11.38
N PRO A 77 0.50 7.74 -10.76
CA PRO A 77 1.10 7.93 -9.46
C PRO A 77 0.57 6.93 -8.42
N ILE A 78 1.49 6.45 -7.59
CA ILE A 78 1.20 5.52 -6.50
C ILE A 78 1.32 6.24 -5.17
N HIS A 79 0.37 5.97 -4.28
CA HIS A 79 0.34 6.55 -2.95
C HIS A 79 0.47 5.45 -1.90
N VAL A 80 1.48 5.57 -1.04
CA VAL A 80 1.56 4.83 0.21
C VAL A 80 0.94 5.69 1.29
N VAL A 81 -0.15 5.20 1.89
CA VAL A 81 -0.88 5.87 2.96
C VAL A 81 -0.62 5.11 4.25
N ILE A 82 0.06 5.74 5.20
CA ILE A 82 0.29 5.19 6.54
C ILE A 82 -0.72 5.81 7.50
N LYS A 83 -1.46 4.96 8.21
CA LYS A 83 -2.44 5.41 9.20
C LYS A 83 -1.73 6.07 10.37
N GLY A 84 -2.19 7.24 10.77
CA GLY A 84 -1.74 7.83 12.02
C GLY A 84 -2.21 7.01 13.22
N GLU A 85 -1.35 6.77 14.21
CA GLU A 85 -1.74 6.03 15.43
C GLU A 85 -3.00 6.66 16.05
N ARG A 86 -3.96 5.80 16.36
CA ARG A 86 -5.16 6.12 17.14
C ARG A 86 -4.87 5.68 18.56
N LEU A 87 -4.48 6.64 19.40
CA LEU A 87 -4.36 6.46 20.85
C LEU A 87 -5.65 5.88 21.42
#